data_AF-A0A0A2LJK7-F1
#
_entry.id   AF-A0A0A2LJK7-F1
#
_cell.length_a   1.000
_cell.length_b   1.000
_cell.length_c   1.000
_cell.angle_alpha   90.00
_cell.angle_beta   90.00
_cell.angle_gamma   90.00
#
_symmetry.space_group_name_H-M   'P 1'
#
loop_
_entity.id
_entity.type
_entity.pdbx_description
1 polymer ?
#
loop_
_entity_poly.entity_id
_entity_poly.type
_entity_poly.pdbx_seq_one_letter_code
_entity_poly.pdbx_strand_id
1 'polypeptide(L)' 'MYVSGPPTIPLLVQTIRQNLKEKVKRFPNNDALVCIEQNYRNSYSEFYNQTTTFVKSLEIYN' A
#
# COMPACT_ATOMS: atom_id res chain seq x y z
N MET A 1 2.08 21.14 29.24
CA MET A 1 3.19 20.16 29.17
C MET A 1 2.59 18.85 28.68
N TYR A 2 2.90 18.42 27.46
CA TYR A 2 2.34 17.18 26.89
C TYR A 2 3.31 16.04 27.21
N VAL A 3 2.86 15.08 28.01
CA VAL A 3 3.65 13.91 28.41
C VAL A 3 3.34 12.79 27.42
N SER A 4 4.23 12.56 26.44
CA SER A 4 4.14 11.37 25.57
C SER A 4 5.02 10.27 26.14
N GLY A 5 4.41 9.28 26.81
CA GLY A 5 5.06 8.01 27.10
C GLY A 5 5.30 7.21 25.81
N PRO A 6 6.23 6.23 25.81
CA PRO A 6 6.50 5.42 24.63
C PRO A 6 5.22 4.69 24.18
N PRO A 7 4.88 4.71 22.88
CA PRO A 7 3.67 4.06 22.38
C PRO A 7 3.73 2.55 22.64
N THR A 8 2.64 2.00 23.17
CA THR A 8 2.46 0.55 23.40
C THR A 8 2.33 -0.26 22.10
N ILE A 9 2.18 0.44 20.96
CA ILE A 9 2.10 -0.15 19.63
C ILE A 9 3.44 0.10 18.92
N PRO A 10 4.08 -0.94 18.35
CA PRO A 10 5.28 -0.75 17.55
C PRO A 10 4.97 0.19 16.38
N LEU A 11 5.68 1.30 16.31
CA LEU A 11 5.59 2.18 15.15
C LEU A 11 6.10 1.42 13.93
N LEU A 12 5.30 1.39 12.85
CA LEU A 12 5.75 0.86 11.58
C LEU A 12 6.74 1.86 10.96
N VAL A 13 8.03 1.64 11.18
CA VAL A 13 9.13 2.45 10.61
C VAL A 13 9.40 2.02 9.16
N GLN A 14 8.37 2.07 8.32
CA GLN A 14 8.47 1.71 6.91
C GLN A 14 7.60 2.61 6.05
N THR A 15 8.07 2.88 4.83
CA THR A 15 7.28 3.60 3.84
C THR A 15 6.02 2.81 3.45
N ILE A 16 5.00 3.53 2.97
CA ILE A 16 3.78 2.92 2.41
C ILE A 16 4.14 1.89 1.32
N ARG A 17 5.12 2.22 0.46
CA ARG A 17 5.61 1.32 -0.59
C ARG A 17 6.18 0.03 -0.03
N GLN A 18 7.01 0.11 1.01
CA GLN A 18 7.60 -1.06 1.67
C GLN A 18 6.50 -1.91 2.33
N ASN A 19 5.52 -1.28 2.97
CA ASN A 19 4.41 -2.01 3.58
C ASN A 19 3.58 -2.76 2.55
N LEU A 20 3.22 -2.10 1.46
CA LEU A 20 2.49 -2.72 0.37
C LEU A 20 3.29 -3.87 -0.25
N LYS A 21 4.59 -3.68 -0.49
CA LYS A 21 5.47 -4.74 -1.03
C LYS A 21 5.52 -5.97 -0.12
N GLU A 22 5.59 -5.80 1.20
CA GLU A 22 5.55 -6.92 2.14
C GLU A 22 4.19 -7.63 2.17
N LYS A 23 3.08 -6.90 2.00
CA LYS A 23 1.74 -7.49 1.88
C LYS A 23 1.59 -8.31 0.60
N VAL A 24 2.10 -7.82 -0.53
CA VAL A 24 2.13 -8.57 -1.81
C VAL A 24 2.88 -9.90 -1.66
N LYS A 25 4.04 -9.89 -1.00
CA LYS A 25 4.82 -11.12 -0.77
C LYS A 25 4.06 -12.17 0.04
N ARG A 26 3.27 -11.74 1.04
CA ARG A 26 2.58 -12.64 1.97
C ARG A 26 1.20 -13.09 1.48
N PHE A 27 0.48 -12.21 0.79
CA PHE A 27 -0.92 -12.40 0.41
C PHE A 27 -1.18 -11.94 -1.03
N PRO A 28 -0.47 -12.48 -2.03
CA PRO A 28 -0.47 -11.93 -3.39
C PRO A 28 -1.85 -11.92 -4.05
N ASN A 29 -2.69 -12.91 -3.75
CA ASN A 29 -3.99 -13.13 -4.37
C ASN A 29 -5.17 -12.63 -3.52
N ASN A 30 -4.91 -12.12 -2.30
CA ASN A 30 -5.96 -11.58 -1.46
C ASN A 30 -6.36 -10.20 -1.98
N ASP A 31 -7.65 -9.86 -1.82
CA ASP A 31 -8.16 -8.54 -2.16
C ASP A 31 -7.42 -7.44 -1.39
N ALA A 32 -6.92 -6.45 -2.13
CA ALA A 32 -6.31 -5.25 -1.57
C ALA A 32 -7.25 -4.06 -1.62
N LEU A 33 -8.04 -3.95 -2.70
CA LEU A 33 -9.03 -2.89 -2.88
C LEU A 33 -10.25 -3.44 -3.63
N VAL A 34 -11.44 -3.20 -3.06
CA VAL A 34 -12.72 -3.54 -3.65
C VAL A 34 -13.62 -2.30 -3.60
N CYS A 35 -14.10 -1.86 -4.76
CA CYS A 35 -15.07 -0.79 -4.91
C CYS A 35 -16.24 -1.31 -5.76
N ILE A 36 -17.40 -1.48 -5.14
CA ILE A 36 -18.58 -2.09 -5.77
C ILE A 36 -19.16 -1.17 -6.84
N GLU A 37 -19.30 0.12 -6.53
CA GLU A 37 -19.90 1.12 -7.42
C GLU A 37 -19.15 1.26 -8.75
N GLN A 38 -17.84 1.00 -8.73
CA GLN A 38 -16.95 1.08 -9.90
C GLN A 38 -16.67 -0.30 -10.52
N ASN A 39 -17.28 -1.36 -9.99
CA ASN A 39 -16.98 -2.75 -10.34
C ASN A 39 -15.47 -3.04 -10.36
N TYR A 40 -14.74 -2.47 -9.41
CA TYR A 40 -13.29 -2.54 -9.33
C TYR A 40 -12.89 -3.45 -8.18
N ARG A 41 -12.14 -4.50 -8.49
CA ARG A 41 -11.60 -5.43 -7.50
C ARG A 41 -10.19 -5.81 -7.94
N ASN A 42 -9.24 -5.64 -7.03
CA ASN A 42 -7.86 -5.98 -7.27
C ASN A 42 -7.26 -6.70 -6.07
N SER A 43 -6.49 -7.73 -6.37
CA SER A 43 -5.57 -8.37 -5.44
C SER A 43 -4.41 -7.43 -5.07
N TYR A 44 -3.68 -7.77 -4.01
CA TYR A 44 -2.44 -7.06 -3.66
C TYR A 44 -1.44 -6.99 -4.82
N SER A 45 -1.29 -8.07 -5.58
CA SER A 45 -0.38 -8.11 -6.73
C SER A 45 -0.80 -7.13 -7.83
N GLU A 46 -2.08 -7.15 -8.21
CA GLU A 46 -2.62 -6.26 -9.24
C GLU A 46 -2.53 -4.80 -8.83
N PHE A 47 -2.90 -4.49 -7.58
CA PHE A 47 -2.86 -3.13 -7.05
C PHE A 47 -1.44 -2.57 -6.98
N TYR A 48 -0.46 -3.38 -6.55
CA TYR A 48 0.94 -2.97 -6.51
C TYR A 48 1.52 -2.70 -7.91
N ASN A 49 1.14 -3.51 -8.90
CA ASN A 49 1.56 -3.31 -10.28
C ASN A 49 0.98 -2.02 -10.86
N GLN A 50 -0.32 -1.77 -10.65
CA GLN A 50 -0.98 -0.54 -11.13
C GLN A 50 -0.36 0.72 -10.54
N THR A 51 -0.17 0.75 -9.21
CA THR A 51 0.44 1.91 -8.53
C THR A 51 1.90 2.12 -8.95
N THR A 52 2.67 1.04 -9.16
CA THR A 52 4.05 1.16 -9.66
C THR A 52 4.09 1.71 -11.09
N THR A 53 3.20 1.26 -11.97
CA THR A 53 3.10 1.77 -13.34
C THR A 53 2.68 3.24 -13.34
N PHE A 54 1.71 3.62 -12.51
CA PHE A 54 1.27 5.01 -12.38
C PHE A 54 2.41 5.93 -11.93
N VAL A 55 3.15 5.56 -10.88
CA VAL A 55 4.32 6.33 -10.42
C VAL A 55 5.37 6.48 -11.52
N LYS A 56 5.71 5.39 -12.22
CA LYS A 56 6.65 5.44 -13.36
C LYS A 56 6.16 6.35 -14.47
N SER A 57 4.87 6.36 -14.76
CA SER A 57 4.32 7.26 -15.79
C SER A 57 4.46 8.72 -15.36
N LEU A 58 4.18 9.06 -14.10
CA LEU A 58 4.34 10.42 -13.59
C LEU A 58 5.79 10.90 -13.63
N GLU A 59 6.75 10.01 -13.38
CA GLU A 59 8.19 10.34 -13.48
C GLU A 59 8.63 10.64 -14.92
N ILE A 60 7.98 10.05 -15.93
CA ILE A 60 8.29 10.29 -17.36
C ILE A 60 7.70 11.62 -17.86
N TYR A 61 6.64 12.12 -17.23
CA TYR A 61 5.97 13.38 -17.60
C TYR A 61 6.62 14.64 -16.99
N ASN A 62 7.75 14.51 -16.29
CA ASN A 62 8.43 15.58 -15.55
C ASN A 62 9.86 15.77 -16.06
#